data_AF-A0A9P1EA59-F1
#
_entry.id   AF-A0A9P1EA59-F1
#
_cell.length_a   1.000
_cell.length_b   1.000
_cell.length_c   1.000
_cell.angle_alpha   90.00
_cell.angle_beta   90.00
_cell.angle_gamma   90.00
#
_symmetry.space_group_name_H-M   'P 1'
#
loop_
_entity.id
_entity.type
_entity.pdbx_description
1 polymer ?
#
loop_
_entity_poly.entity_id
_entity_poly.type
_entity_poly.pdbx_seq_one_letter_code
_entity_poly.pdbx_strand_id
1 'polypeptide(L)'
;MAPPSTPTLVAPIDLKKKPHEQVPPLHNRWHPDIPPVAEVETGQLFRVEMVDWTGGAIQDNNDAIDVKTLNLSTVHYLSGPIRLVDSDGIPAKAGDLLAVEICNLGPLPGDEWGYTATFDRENGGGFLTDHFPRATKAIWYFEGIYAYSPHIPGVRFPGLTHPGIIGTAPSKELLHIWNDRERKLQESGPQSLKLCEVLHSRPLANLPLAKGCVLGKIQEGTPEWERVALEAARTIPGRENGGNCDIKNLSRGSKIYLPVFVEGANLSTGDMHFSQGDGEVAFCGAIEMSGFLELKCEIIRNGMQEYLTPMGPTLLHVNPIFEIGPVEPRFSDWLVFEGISVDESGHQHYLDVSVSYKRAVLNAIDYLSKFGYSKEQVYLLLSCCPCEGRISGIVDSPNAVATLAIPTAIFDQKQ
;
A
#
# COMPACT_ATOMS: atom_id res chain seq x y z
N MET A 1 -22.94 -3.56 28.61
CA MET A 1 -22.00 -2.97 27.63
C MET A 1 -21.33 -1.79 28.30
N ALA A 2 -20.00 -1.75 28.30
CA ALA A 2 -19.29 -0.53 28.69
C ALA A 2 -19.68 0.61 27.74
N PRO A 3 -19.70 1.87 28.21
CA PRO A 3 -19.95 3.00 27.32
C PRO A 3 -18.90 3.05 26.19
N PRO A 4 -19.24 3.62 25.02
CA PRO A 4 -18.27 3.80 23.94
C PRO A 4 -17.06 4.58 24.46
N SER A 5 -15.87 4.00 24.33
CA SER A 5 -14.61 4.65 24.69
C SER A 5 -14.19 5.58 23.57
N THR A 6 -13.79 6.80 23.90
CA THR A 6 -13.03 7.65 22.98
C THR A 6 -11.70 6.95 22.66
N PRO A 7 -11.27 6.88 21.38
CA PRO A 7 -9.99 6.27 21.04
C PRO A 7 -8.82 7.02 21.69
N THR A 8 -7.89 6.29 22.31
CA THR A 8 -6.64 6.88 22.80
C THR A 8 -5.72 7.20 21.63
N LEU A 9 -5.33 8.47 21.45
CA LEU A 9 -4.38 8.86 20.41
C LEU A 9 -2.95 8.44 20.82
N VAL A 10 -2.33 7.52 20.07
CA VAL A 10 -1.01 6.95 20.41
C VAL A 10 0.12 7.40 19.49
N ALA A 11 -0.20 7.85 18.28
CA ALA A 11 0.75 8.41 17.32
C ALA A 11 0.11 9.63 16.64
N PRO A 12 0.10 10.81 17.29
CA PRO A 12 -0.37 12.05 16.69
C PRO A 12 0.54 12.50 15.53
N ILE A 13 -0.05 13.20 14.55
CA ILE A 13 0.68 13.86 13.47
C ILE A 13 0.43 15.36 13.50
N ASP A 14 1.51 16.13 13.37
CA ASP A 14 1.44 17.57 13.12
C ASP A 14 1.77 17.85 11.65
N LEU A 15 0.75 18.16 10.85
CA LEU A 15 0.88 18.44 9.42
C LEU A 15 1.80 19.62 9.09
N LYS A 16 2.14 20.46 10.07
CA LYS A 16 3.09 21.58 9.89
C LYS A 16 4.54 21.16 10.05
N LYS A 17 4.80 19.94 10.52
CA LYS A 17 6.13 19.41 10.79
C LYS A 17 6.56 18.43 9.71
N LYS A 18 7.84 18.46 9.39
CA LYS A 18 8.46 17.47 8.50
C LYS A 18 8.51 16.11 9.19
N PRO A 19 8.65 14.99 8.46
CA PRO A 19 8.69 13.66 9.03
C PRO A 19 9.71 13.45 10.16
N HIS A 20 10.89 14.08 10.06
CA HIS A 20 11.95 13.99 11.08
C HIS A 20 11.70 14.86 12.33
N GLU A 21 10.69 15.72 12.29
CA GLU A 21 10.28 16.60 13.39
C GLU A 21 9.05 16.06 14.14
N GLN A 22 8.43 14.98 13.64
CA GLN A 22 7.26 14.36 14.25
C GLN A 22 7.60 13.77 15.62
N VAL A 23 6.62 13.85 16.54
CA VAL A 23 6.70 13.28 17.88
C VAL A 23 5.39 12.54 18.16
N PRO A 24 5.40 11.20 18.30
CA PRO A 24 6.57 10.32 18.28
C PRO A 24 7.27 10.25 16.90
N PRO A 25 8.55 9.84 16.85
CA PRO A 25 9.27 9.74 15.58
C PRO A 25 8.69 8.63 14.69
N LEU A 26 8.69 8.87 13.38
CA LEU A 26 8.29 7.89 12.35
C LEU A 26 9.45 6.94 12.03
N HIS A 27 9.18 5.85 11.31
CA HIS A 27 10.22 5.01 10.70
C HIS A 27 9.86 4.67 9.24
N ASN A 28 10.85 4.30 8.42
CA ASN A 28 10.61 3.98 7.01
C ASN A 28 11.33 2.72 6.52
N ARG A 29 11.70 1.85 7.46
CA ARG A 29 12.28 0.53 7.21
C ARG A 29 11.66 -0.50 8.13
N TRP A 30 11.71 -1.74 7.70
CA TRP A 30 11.40 -2.90 8.54
C TRP A 30 12.67 -3.44 9.17
N HIS A 31 12.70 -3.49 10.51
CA HIS A 31 13.78 -4.08 11.26
C HIS A 31 13.33 -4.47 12.68
N PRO A 32 13.74 -5.63 13.23
CA PRO A 32 13.32 -6.10 14.55
C PRO A 32 13.75 -5.18 15.71
N ASP A 33 14.89 -4.50 15.56
CA ASP A 33 15.48 -3.70 16.63
C ASP A 33 14.93 -2.27 16.71
N ILE A 34 13.99 -1.85 15.83
CA ILE A 34 13.37 -0.51 15.93
C ILE A 34 12.50 -0.46 17.19
N PRO A 35 12.78 0.42 18.18
CA PRO A 35 12.03 0.43 19.43
C PRO A 35 10.60 0.94 19.24
N PRO A 36 9.61 0.41 19.99
CA PRO A 36 8.24 0.88 19.92
C PRO A 36 8.11 2.32 20.43
N VAL A 37 7.21 3.08 19.83
CA VAL A 37 6.90 4.46 20.21
C VAL A 37 5.77 4.58 21.22
N ALA A 38 4.88 3.58 21.24
CA ALA A 38 3.75 3.48 22.14
C ALA A 38 3.50 2.02 22.55
N GLU A 39 2.69 1.82 23.58
CA GLU A 39 2.21 0.52 24.04
C GLU A 39 0.69 0.58 24.18
N VAL A 40 0.00 -0.48 23.74
CA VAL A 40 -1.46 -0.61 23.83
C VAL A 40 -1.85 -2.00 24.31
N GLU A 41 -2.92 -2.05 25.10
CA GLU A 41 -3.46 -3.29 25.66
C GLU A 41 -4.48 -3.92 24.70
N THR A 42 -4.58 -5.25 24.71
CA THR A 42 -5.62 -5.99 24.00
C THR A 42 -7.01 -5.42 24.33
N GLY A 43 -7.80 -5.20 23.29
CA GLY A 43 -9.16 -4.68 23.40
C GLY A 43 -9.27 -3.16 23.59
N GLN A 44 -8.15 -2.46 23.79
CA GLN A 44 -8.13 -0.99 23.80
C GLN A 44 -8.46 -0.43 22.41
N LEU A 45 -9.36 0.55 22.36
CA LEU A 45 -9.59 1.36 21.15
C LEU A 45 -8.57 2.51 21.12
N PHE A 46 -7.79 2.60 20.05
CA PHE A 46 -6.76 3.63 19.90
C PHE A 46 -6.73 4.21 18.49
N ARG A 47 -6.16 5.42 18.35
CA ARG A 47 -6.01 6.14 17.08
C ARG A 47 -4.53 6.29 16.73
N VAL A 48 -4.21 5.99 15.48
CA VAL A 48 -2.91 6.22 14.85
C VAL A 48 -3.12 7.21 13.72
N GLU A 49 -2.42 8.33 13.76
CA GLU A 49 -2.40 9.30 12.66
C GLU A 49 -1.15 9.07 11.84
N MET A 50 -1.21 9.40 10.54
CA MET A 50 -0.11 9.25 9.61
C MET A 50 -0.09 10.38 8.59
N VAL A 51 1.12 10.81 8.26
CA VAL A 51 1.38 11.62 7.08
C VAL A 51 1.19 10.77 5.83
N ASP A 52 0.97 11.40 4.67
CA ASP A 52 1.08 10.69 3.40
C ASP A 52 2.46 10.01 3.28
N TRP A 53 2.56 8.98 2.45
CA TRP A 53 3.75 8.12 2.40
C TRP A 53 5.05 8.83 2.03
N THR A 54 4.95 9.97 1.34
CA THR A 54 6.09 10.83 0.98
C THR A 54 6.48 11.81 2.08
N GLY A 55 5.64 11.96 3.09
CA GLY A 55 5.87 12.86 4.23
C GLY A 55 5.71 14.33 3.85
N GLY A 56 4.76 14.63 2.97
CA GLY A 56 4.46 15.97 2.47
C GLY A 56 5.38 16.44 1.35
N ALA A 57 5.98 15.53 0.57
CA ALA A 57 6.82 15.91 -0.57
C ALA A 57 5.98 16.36 -1.78
N ILE A 58 4.83 15.72 -1.99
CA ILE A 58 3.87 16.08 -3.04
C ILE A 58 2.95 17.18 -2.52
N GLN A 59 2.70 18.19 -3.35
CA GLN A 59 1.93 19.38 -2.97
C GLN A 59 0.62 19.48 -3.76
N ASP A 60 -0.40 20.11 -3.15
CA ASP A 60 -1.62 20.53 -3.83
C ASP A 60 -1.33 21.69 -4.79
N ASN A 61 -0.95 21.33 -6.01
CA ASN A 61 -0.75 22.23 -7.13
C ASN A 61 -0.89 21.47 -8.46
N ASN A 62 -0.83 22.22 -9.56
CA ASN A 62 -1.02 21.70 -10.91
C ASN A 62 0.31 21.41 -11.65
N ASP A 63 1.38 21.10 -10.91
CA ASP A 63 2.70 20.75 -11.47
C ASP A 63 3.14 19.36 -10.98
N ALA A 64 3.64 18.52 -11.88
CA ALA A 64 4.13 17.18 -11.57
C ALA A 64 5.64 17.13 -11.29
N ILE A 65 6.31 18.28 -11.14
CA ILE A 65 7.75 18.34 -10.85
C ILE A 65 8.12 17.67 -9.51
N ASP A 66 7.25 17.75 -8.52
CA ASP A 66 7.42 17.12 -7.21
C ASP A 66 7.39 15.59 -7.34
N VAL A 67 6.46 15.04 -8.14
CA VAL A 67 6.43 13.61 -8.50
C VAL A 67 7.71 13.22 -9.25
N LYS A 68 8.10 14.01 -10.26
CA LYS A 68 9.28 13.70 -11.09
C LYS A 68 10.56 13.64 -10.27
N THR A 69 10.71 14.51 -9.28
CA THR A 69 11.94 14.68 -8.50
C THR A 69 11.89 14.03 -7.12
N LEU A 70 10.81 13.29 -6.83
CA LEU A 70 10.59 12.64 -5.54
C LEU A 70 11.76 11.73 -5.16
N ASN A 71 12.21 11.83 -3.90
CA ASN A 71 13.25 10.96 -3.38
C ASN A 71 12.66 9.64 -2.85
N LEU A 72 12.50 8.67 -3.75
CA LEU A 72 11.99 7.32 -3.44
C LEU A 72 12.87 6.50 -2.47
N SER A 73 14.00 7.00 -1.97
CA SER A 73 14.74 6.33 -0.88
C SER A 73 14.13 6.58 0.50
N THR A 74 13.30 7.61 0.65
CA THR A 74 12.70 8.03 1.92
C THR A 74 11.37 7.36 2.22
N VAL A 75 10.72 6.80 1.21
CA VAL A 75 9.40 6.17 1.35
C VAL A 75 9.52 4.78 2.00
N HIS A 76 8.56 4.36 2.81
CA HIS A 76 7.30 5.04 3.22
C HIS A 76 7.44 5.51 4.67
N TYR A 77 6.96 6.71 5.02
CA TYR A 77 6.94 7.15 6.42
C TYR A 77 5.79 6.46 7.19
N LEU A 78 6.14 5.59 8.14
CA LEU A 78 5.20 4.80 8.92
C LEU A 78 5.07 5.32 10.34
N SER A 79 3.84 5.31 10.84
CA SER A 79 3.50 5.53 12.24
C SER A 79 3.60 4.21 13.01
N GLY A 80 4.40 4.22 14.07
CA GLY A 80 4.75 3.04 14.86
C GLY A 80 6.26 2.96 15.12
N PRO A 81 6.77 1.83 15.62
CA PRO A 81 6.02 0.63 15.98
C PRO A 81 5.23 0.76 17.28
N ILE A 82 4.10 0.08 17.37
CA ILE A 82 3.23 0.04 18.56
C ILE A 82 3.38 -1.33 19.20
N ARG A 83 3.77 -1.36 20.48
CA ARG A 83 3.90 -2.59 21.28
C ARG A 83 2.53 -3.04 21.77
N LEU A 84 2.23 -4.33 21.62
CA LEU A 84 0.98 -4.94 22.04
C LEU A 84 1.19 -5.84 23.26
N VAL A 85 0.37 -5.64 24.29
CA VAL A 85 0.30 -6.47 25.50
C VAL A 85 -1.11 -7.03 25.72
N ASP A 86 -1.23 -8.14 26.42
CA ASP A 86 -2.52 -8.63 26.91
C ASP A 86 -2.94 -7.94 28.21
N SER A 87 -4.07 -8.35 28.78
CA SER A 87 -4.63 -7.76 30.01
C SER A 87 -3.79 -7.97 31.27
N ASP A 88 -2.83 -8.89 31.24
CA ASP A 88 -1.88 -9.11 32.33
C ASP A 88 -0.55 -8.35 32.10
N GLY A 89 -0.48 -7.54 31.03
CA GLY A 89 0.72 -6.81 30.63
C GLY A 89 1.76 -7.69 29.90
N ILE A 90 1.39 -8.91 29.50
CA ILE A 90 2.30 -9.83 28.82
C ILE A 90 2.31 -9.50 27.32
N PRO A 91 3.48 -9.19 26.73
CA PRO A 91 3.56 -8.85 25.32
C PRO A 91 3.11 -9.98 24.41
N ALA A 92 2.64 -9.63 23.21
CA ALA A 92 2.58 -10.57 22.09
C ALA A 92 3.98 -11.21 21.88
N LYS A 93 4.05 -12.47 21.47
CA LYS A 93 5.34 -13.14 21.22
C LYS A 93 5.34 -13.82 19.87
N ALA A 94 6.53 -14.15 19.38
CA ALA A 94 6.68 -14.89 18.13
C ALA A 94 5.82 -16.16 18.12
N GLY A 95 5.05 -16.37 17.05
CA GLY A 95 4.10 -17.48 16.92
C GLY A 95 2.65 -17.13 17.28
N ASP A 96 2.40 -16.00 17.93
CA ASP A 96 1.05 -15.47 18.12
C ASP A 96 0.49 -14.89 16.81
N LEU A 97 -0.84 -14.74 16.73
CA LEU A 97 -1.50 -13.90 15.74
C LEU A 97 -1.98 -12.61 16.40
N LEU A 98 -1.81 -11.50 15.70
CA LEU A 98 -2.39 -10.22 16.08
C LEU A 98 -3.62 -9.97 15.21
N ALA A 99 -4.80 -10.04 15.82
CA ALA A 99 -6.04 -9.65 15.17
C ALA A 99 -6.23 -8.14 15.32
N VAL A 100 -6.29 -7.42 14.21
CA VAL A 100 -6.41 -5.96 14.14
C VAL A 100 -7.72 -5.61 13.44
N GLU A 101 -8.66 -5.04 14.17
CA GLU A 101 -9.92 -4.51 13.65
C GLU A 101 -9.76 -3.03 13.29
N ILE A 102 -10.09 -2.66 12.06
CA ILE A 102 -10.12 -1.29 11.59
C ILE A 102 -11.49 -0.69 11.92
N CYS A 103 -11.66 -0.15 13.11
CA CYS A 103 -12.96 0.35 13.59
C CYS A 103 -13.43 1.60 12.82
N ASN A 104 -12.50 2.49 12.46
CA ASN A 104 -12.78 3.70 11.70
C ASN A 104 -11.51 4.20 11.00
N LEU A 105 -11.69 5.07 10.01
CA LEU A 105 -10.59 5.67 9.24
C LEU A 105 -11.06 6.88 8.44
N GLY A 106 -10.12 7.72 8.01
CA GLY A 106 -10.41 8.88 7.17
C GLY A 106 -9.20 9.82 7.03
N PRO A 107 -9.38 10.93 6.29
CA PRO A 107 -8.36 11.98 6.20
C PRO A 107 -8.18 12.67 7.56
N LEU A 108 -7.03 13.33 7.75
CA LEU A 108 -6.83 14.20 8.90
C LEU A 108 -7.70 15.47 8.75
N PRO A 109 -8.36 15.94 9.82
CA PRO A 109 -9.18 17.15 9.75
C PRO A 109 -8.37 18.37 9.28
N GLY A 110 -8.84 19.04 8.24
CA GLY A 110 -8.16 20.17 7.59
C GLY A 110 -7.15 19.78 6.51
N ASP A 111 -7.01 18.50 6.19
CA ASP A 111 -6.16 17.95 5.12
C ASP A 111 -7.00 17.07 4.17
N GLU A 112 -8.24 17.48 3.89
CA GLU A 112 -9.20 16.75 3.05
C GLU A 112 -8.89 16.80 1.54
N TRP A 113 -7.68 16.42 1.17
CA TRP A 113 -7.21 16.31 -0.20
C TRP A 113 -6.20 15.16 -0.33
N GLY A 114 -5.91 14.79 -1.58
CA GLY A 114 -4.91 13.79 -1.88
C GLY A 114 -4.46 13.86 -3.33
N TYR A 115 -3.64 12.90 -3.75
CA TYR A 115 -3.10 12.88 -5.10
C TYR A 115 -3.01 11.46 -5.67
N THR A 116 -3.08 11.38 -7.00
CA THR A 116 -2.70 10.20 -7.77
C THR A 116 -1.70 10.64 -8.81
N ALA A 117 -0.68 9.85 -9.08
CA ALA A 117 0.37 10.22 -10.00
C ALA A 117 0.92 9.03 -10.79
N THR A 118 1.62 9.35 -11.89
CA THR A 118 2.51 8.41 -12.55
C THR A 118 3.93 8.84 -12.30
N PHE A 119 4.83 7.92 -11.99
CA PHE A 119 6.25 8.25 -11.91
C PHE A 119 6.87 8.46 -13.29
N ASP A 120 7.93 9.27 -13.32
CA ASP A 120 8.80 9.34 -14.50
C ASP A 120 9.52 8.01 -14.68
N ARG A 121 9.73 7.59 -15.94
CA ARG A 121 10.44 6.34 -16.25
C ARG A 121 11.80 6.28 -15.57
N GLU A 122 12.52 7.40 -15.49
CA GLU A 122 13.85 7.43 -14.91
C GLU A 122 13.84 7.55 -13.37
N ASN A 123 12.65 7.67 -12.74
CA ASN A 123 12.49 7.80 -11.30
C ASN A 123 11.24 7.06 -10.79
N GLY A 124 11.26 5.73 -10.86
CA GLY A 124 10.22 4.85 -10.31
C GLY A 124 9.55 3.98 -11.38
N GLY A 125 9.04 4.60 -12.46
CA GLY A 125 8.19 3.93 -13.44
C GLY A 125 6.89 3.37 -12.81
N GLY A 126 6.30 2.36 -13.43
CA GLY A 126 4.97 1.85 -13.12
C GLY A 126 4.49 0.83 -14.16
N PHE A 127 3.24 0.39 -14.07
CA PHE A 127 2.71 -0.71 -14.88
C PHE A 127 2.70 -0.43 -16.39
N LEU A 128 2.36 0.80 -16.79
CA LEU A 128 2.28 1.24 -18.19
C LEU A 128 3.33 2.30 -18.55
N THR A 129 4.56 2.17 -18.03
CA THR A 129 5.63 3.17 -18.24
C THR A 129 6.03 3.34 -19.71
N ASP A 130 5.85 2.32 -20.53
CA ASP A 130 5.97 2.39 -21.99
C ASP A 130 5.01 3.39 -22.63
N HIS A 131 3.78 3.44 -22.14
CA HIS A 131 2.73 4.29 -22.69
C HIS A 131 2.76 5.68 -22.03
N PHE A 132 3.12 5.74 -20.75
CA PHE A 132 3.13 6.94 -19.93
C PHE A 132 4.49 7.14 -19.23
N PRO A 133 5.57 7.45 -19.98
CA PRO A 133 6.93 7.50 -19.44
C PRO A 133 7.24 8.77 -18.62
N ARG A 134 6.33 9.75 -18.61
CA ARG A 134 6.53 11.04 -17.95
C ARG A 134 5.75 11.09 -16.64
N ALA A 135 6.29 11.80 -15.67
CA ALA A 135 5.55 12.08 -14.46
C ALA A 135 4.27 12.88 -14.76
N THR A 136 3.15 12.46 -14.16
CA THR A 136 1.86 13.17 -14.18
C THR A 136 1.24 13.15 -12.79
N LYS A 137 0.32 14.06 -12.51
CA LYS A 137 -0.36 14.18 -11.21
C LYS A 137 -1.80 14.64 -11.39
N ALA A 138 -2.70 14.09 -10.59
CA ALA A 138 -4.05 14.57 -10.39
C ALA A 138 -4.28 14.78 -8.90
N ILE A 139 -4.68 16.00 -8.53
CA ILE A 139 -5.15 16.33 -7.17
C ILE A 139 -6.62 15.94 -7.02
N TRP A 140 -6.96 15.40 -5.86
CA TRP A 140 -8.30 15.03 -5.45
C TRP A 140 -8.70 15.79 -4.19
N TYR A 141 -9.97 16.18 -4.11
CA TYR A 141 -10.56 16.80 -2.93
C TYR A 141 -11.65 15.92 -2.34
N PHE A 142 -11.76 15.90 -1.01
CA PHE A 142 -12.71 15.05 -0.31
C PHE A 142 -13.92 15.83 0.21
N GLU A 143 -15.12 15.36 -0.12
CA GLU A 143 -16.40 15.87 0.37
C GLU A 143 -17.14 14.77 1.12
N GLY A 144 -16.88 14.68 2.42
CA GLY A 144 -17.40 13.60 3.25
C GLY A 144 -16.85 12.26 2.79
N ILE A 145 -17.70 11.43 2.19
CA ILE A 145 -17.30 10.12 1.66
C ILE A 145 -16.86 10.15 0.20
N TYR A 146 -17.02 11.28 -0.50
CA TYR A 146 -16.77 11.38 -1.94
C TYR A 146 -15.43 12.02 -2.27
N ALA A 147 -14.79 11.59 -3.35
CA ALA A 147 -13.66 12.28 -3.97
C ALA A 147 -14.05 12.79 -5.37
N TYR A 148 -13.46 13.92 -5.76
CA TYR A 148 -13.49 14.44 -7.12
C TYR A 148 -12.16 15.11 -7.46
N SER A 149 -11.85 15.25 -8.75
CA SER A 149 -10.64 15.90 -9.23
C SER A 149 -10.94 16.95 -10.30
N PRO A 150 -10.45 18.20 -10.17
CA PRO A 150 -10.50 19.17 -11.26
C PRO A 150 -9.71 18.72 -12.50
N HIS A 151 -8.73 17.84 -12.32
CA HIS A 151 -7.90 17.31 -13.39
C HIS A 151 -8.60 16.19 -14.19
N ILE A 152 -9.64 15.57 -13.64
CA ILE A 152 -10.41 14.49 -14.26
C ILE A 152 -11.90 14.86 -14.13
N PRO A 153 -12.41 15.78 -14.97
CA PRO A 153 -13.75 16.31 -14.86
C PRO A 153 -14.83 15.25 -15.10
N GLY A 154 -16.02 15.45 -14.53
CA GLY A 154 -17.16 14.56 -14.71
C GLY A 154 -17.04 13.24 -13.94
N VAL A 155 -16.11 13.14 -12.99
CA VAL A 155 -15.94 11.98 -12.12
C VAL A 155 -16.12 12.37 -10.66
N ARG A 156 -16.96 11.60 -9.95
CA ARG A 156 -17.15 11.70 -8.50
C ARG A 156 -17.56 10.35 -7.94
N PHE A 157 -16.84 9.85 -6.94
CA PHE A 157 -17.14 8.53 -6.36
C PHE A 157 -16.92 8.48 -4.85
N PRO A 158 -17.68 7.65 -4.13
CA PRO A 158 -17.39 7.34 -2.74
C PRO A 158 -16.06 6.58 -2.64
N GLY A 159 -15.20 6.98 -1.71
CA GLY A 159 -13.93 6.32 -1.47
C GLY A 159 -14.10 4.96 -0.78
N LEU A 160 -13.29 3.99 -1.18
CA LEU A 160 -13.05 2.77 -0.41
C LEU A 160 -11.74 2.96 0.37
N THR A 161 -11.82 3.70 1.47
CA THR A 161 -10.65 4.16 2.20
C THR A 161 -10.00 3.02 2.99
N HIS A 162 -8.67 2.91 2.92
CA HIS A 162 -7.87 1.83 3.51
C HIS A 162 -6.41 2.27 3.71
N PRO A 163 -5.63 1.60 4.57
CA PRO A 163 -4.17 1.72 4.54
C PRO A 163 -3.58 0.84 3.45
N GLY A 164 -2.64 1.36 2.66
CA GLY A 164 -1.75 0.58 1.80
C GLY A 164 -0.78 -0.28 2.63
N ILE A 165 -0.29 0.30 3.74
CA ILE A 165 0.65 -0.36 4.66
C ILE A 165 0.04 -0.64 6.03
N ILE A 166 0.02 -1.92 6.40
CA ILE A 166 -0.17 -2.36 7.78
C ILE A 166 0.58 -3.68 8.03
N GLY A 167 1.37 -3.76 9.09
CA GLY A 167 2.16 -4.95 9.36
C GLY A 167 2.91 -4.95 10.68
N THR A 168 3.40 -6.12 11.08
CA THR A 168 4.22 -6.34 12.27
C THR A 168 5.71 -6.29 11.96
N ALA A 169 6.57 -6.07 12.94
CA ALA A 169 8.01 -6.11 12.72
C ALA A 169 8.49 -7.56 12.43
N PRO A 170 9.41 -7.76 11.47
CA PRO A 170 9.97 -9.08 11.17
C PRO A 170 10.91 -9.54 12.29
N SER A 171 11.12 -10.86 12.40
CA SER A 171 12.26 -11.40 13.14
C SER A 171 13.57 -11.17 12.38
N LYS A 172 14.72 -11.32 13.05
CA LYS A 172 16.04 -11.28 12.38
C LYS A 172 16.16 -12.33 11.27
N GLU A 173 15.62 -13.53 11.51
CA GLU A 173 15.61 -14.61 10.53
C GLU A 173 14.76 -14.25 9.31
N LEU A 174 13.54 -13.73 9.52
CA LEU A 174 12.65 -13.33 8.44
C LEU A 174 13.26 -12.18 7.62
N LEU A 175 13.83 -11.18 8.28
CA LEU A 175 14.54 -10.09 7.62
C LEU A 175 15.70 -10.60 6.75
N HIS A 176 16.45 -11.59 7.25
CA HIS A 176 17.52 -12.21 6.47
C HIS A 176 16.98 -12.94 5.23
N ILE A 177 15.88 -13.70 5.37
CA ILE A 177 15.21 -14.37 4.24
C ILE A 177 14.82 -13.35 3.15
N TRP A 178 14.22 -12.22 3.56
CA TRP A 178 13.83 -11.15 2.63
C TRP A 178 15.04 -10.58 1.90
N ASN A 179 16.04 -10.14 2.65
CA ASN A 179 17.24 -9.51 2.10
C ASN A 179 18.01 -10.46 1.17
N ASP A 180 18.10 -11.75 1.50
CA ASP A 180 18.78 -12.75 0.68
C ASP A 180 18.03 -13.01 -0.64
N ARG A 181 16.72 -13.29 -0.61
CA ARG A 181 15.96 -13.59 -1.83
C ARG A 181 15.83 -12.38 -2.76
N GLU A 182 15.66 -11.18 -2.22
CA GLU A 182 15.56 -9.94 -2.99
C GLU A 182 16.91 -9.55 -3.60
N ARG A 183 18.00 -9.74 -2.86
CA ARG A 183 19.36 -9.59 -3.40
C ARG A 183 19.63 -10.58 -4.52
N LYS A 184 19.29 -11.86 -4.33
CA LYS A 184 19.43 -12.89 -5.38
C LYS A 184 18.64 -12.54 -6.63
N LEU A 185 17.42 -12.02 -6.50
CA LEU A 185 16.63 -11.53 -7.63
C LEU A 185 17.33 -10.35 -8.33
N GLN A 186 17.88 -9.41 -7.57
CA GLN A 186 18.58 -8.26 -8.16
C GLN A 186 19.90 -8.64 -8.85
N GLU A 187 20.62 -9.65 -8.33
CA GLU A 187 21.93 -10.08 -8.84
C GLU A 187 21.84 -11.11 -9.98
N SER A 188 20.88 -12.04 -9.89
CA SER A 188 20.73 -13.16 -10.84
C SER A 188 19.48 -13.08 -11.71
N GLY A 189 18.58 -12.13 -11.42
CA GLY A 189 17.40 -11.87 -12.23
C GLY A 189 17.79 -11.51 -13.66
N PRO A 190 16.97 -11.89 -14.65
CA PRO A 190 17.15 -11.46 -16.03
C PRO A 190 17.33 -9.94 -16.07
N GLN A 191 18.47 -9.47 -16.60
CA GLN A 191 18.73 -8.03 -16.78
C GLN A 191 17.68 -7.36 -17.69
N SER A 192 16.93 -8.17 -18.43
CA SER A 192 15.83 -7.79 -19.31
C SER A 192 14.46 -8.30 -18.83
N LEU A 193 14.29 -8.67 -17.54
CA LEU A 193 12.95 -8.92 -17.02
C LEU A 193 12.23 -7.59 -16.88
N LYS A 194 11.11 -7.53 -17.57
CA LYS A 194 10.36 -6.33 -17.85
C LYS A 194 8.94 -6.63 -17.36
N LEU A 195 8.39 -5.87 -16.42
CA LEU A 195 6.95 -5.93 -16.12
C LEU A 195 6.22 -5.66 -17.43
N CYS A 196 5.52 -6.67 -17.94
CA CYS A 196 4.86 -6.66 -19.24
C CYS A 196 5.74 -6.09 -20.38
N GLU A 197 6.99 -6.52 -20.43
CA GLU A 197 7.92 -6.19 -21.50
C GLU A 197 8.44 -4.73 -21.61
N VAL A 198 8.22 -3.82 -20.64
CA VAL A 198 8.79 -2.44 -20.73
C VAL A 198 9.34 -1.75 -19.46
N LEU A 199 10.23 -2.37 -18.69
CA LEU A 199 10.99 -1.64 -17.64
C LEU A 199 12.49 -1.68 -17.92
N HIS A 200 13.05 -0.59 -18.47
CA HIS A 200 14.50 -0.48 -18.72
C HIS A 200 15.27 0.18 -17.56
N SER A 201 14.57 0.76 -16.56
CA SER A 201 15.18 1.67 -15.57
C SER A 201 14.82 1.40 -14.10
N ARG A 202 13.86 0.52 -13.78
CA ARG A 202 13.49 0.20 -12.38
C ARG A 202 14.29 -1.01 -11.87
N PRO A 203 14.85 -0.98 -10.64
CA PRO A 203 15.44 -2.17 -10.05
C PRO A 203 14.37 -3.25 -9.83
N LEU A 204 14.75 -4.53 -9.97
CA LEU A 204 13.85 -5.67 -9.71
C LEU A 204 13.48 -5.74 -8.22
N ALA A 205 14.41 -5.35 -7.35
CA ALA A 205 14.16 -5.18 -5.93
C ALA A 205 14.92 -3.97 -5.36
N ASN A 206 14.32 -3.27 -4.40
CA ASN A 206 14.99 -2.19 -3.68
C ASN A 206 15.64 -2.75 -2.41
N LEU A 207 16.94 -3.02 -2.50
CA LEU A 207 17.73 -3.57 -1.38
C LEU A 207 17.86 -2.56 -0.22
N PRO A 208 18.25 -3.03 1.00
CA PRO A 208 18.57 -2.15 2.11
C PRO A 208 19.49 -0.99 1.70
N LEU A 209 19.12 0.22 2.12
CA LEU A 209 19.81 1.45 1.76
C LEU A 209 19.74 2.44 2.91
N ALA A 210 20.91 2.83 3.42
CA ALA A 210 21.06 3.79 4.51
C ALA A 210 20.64 5.22 4.11
N LYS A 211 20.79 5.58 2.82
CA LYS A 211 20.32 6.88 2.31
C LYS A 211 18.81 7.02 2.55
N GLY A 212 18.43 8.11 3.21
CA GLY A 212 17.03 8.44 3.51
C GLY A 212 16.40 7.51 4.56
N CYS A 213 17.19 6.73 5.31
CA CYS A 213 16.71 5.81 6.33
C CYS A 213 16.28 6.56 7.60
N VAL A 214 15.10 6.24 8.11
CA VAL A 214 14.55 6.75 9.39
C VAL A 214 14.15 5.55 10.24
N LEU A 215 14.71 5.46 11.45
CA LEU A 215 14.64 4.28 12.31
C LEU A 215 13.95 4.56 13.65
N GLY A 216 12.96 5.45 13.65
CA GLY A 216 12.18 5.80 14.84
C GLY A 216 13.07 6.41 15.93
N LYS A 217 13.12 5.75 17.09
CA LYS A 217 13.90 6.21 18.25
C LYS A 217 15.42 6.01 18.13
N ILE A 218 15.89 5.26 17.12
CA ILE A 218 17.33 5.06 16.89
C ILE A 218 17.88 6.30 16.18
N GLN A 219 18.75 7.04 16.86
CA GLN A 219 19.28 8.32 16.38
C GLN A 219 20.26 8.13 15.21
N GLU A 220 20.05 8.87 14.12
CA GLU A 220 20.94 8.90 12.95
C GLU A 220 22.39 9.26 13.32
N GLY A 221 23.34 8.57 12.70
CA GLY A 221 24.78 8.75 12.93
C GLY A 221 25.33 8.03 14.17
N THR A 222 24.51 7.28 14.90
CA THR A 222 25.01 6.39 15.97
C THR A 222 25.49 5.05 15.39
N PRO A 223 26.41 4.32 16.06
CA PRO A 223 26.83 2.99 15.61
C PRO A 223 25.67 1.99 15.49
N GLU A 224 24.66 2.13 16.34
CA GLU A 224 23.44 1.33 16.26
C GLU A 224 22.65 1.65 15.00
N TRP A 225 22.43 2.94 14.69
CA TRP A 225 21.76 3.36 13.48
C TRP A 225 22.50 2.88 12.23
N GLU A 226 23.83 3.01 12.18
CA GLU A 226 24.62 2.57 11.02
C GLU A 226 24.44 1.07 10.77
N ARG A 227 24.51 0.25 11.82
CA ARG A 227 24.29 -1.19 11.71
C ARG A 227 22.89 -1.50 11.18
N VAL A 228 21.86 -0.93 11.80
CA VAL A 228 20.46 -1.20 11.43
C VAL A 228 20.15 -0.70 10.02
N ALA A 229 20.61 0.50 9.65
CA ALA A 229 20.33 1.11 8.35
C ALA A 229 20.93 0.33 7.17
N LEU A 230 21.98 -0.47 7.39
CA LEU A 230 22.62 -1.31 6.37
C LEU A 230 21.84 -2.60 6.07
N GLU A 231 21.02 -3.08 7.01
CA GLU A 231 20.29 -4.35 6.87
C GLU A 231 18.76 -4.19 6.90
N ALA A 232 18.23 -3.04 7.33
CA ALA A 232 16.80 -2.80 7.41
C ALA A 232 16.14 -2.76 6.02
N ALA A 233 15.11 -3.58 5.83
CA ALA A 233 14.45 -3.75 4.55
C ALA A 233 13.61 -2.52 4.18
N ARG A 234 13.53 -2.23 2.88
CA ARG A 234 12.61 -1.22 2.33
C ARG A 234 11.16 -1.65 2.56
N THR A 235 10.28 -0.68 2.80
CA THR A 235 8.85 -0.91 3.00
C THR A 235 8.04 -1.06 1.71
N ILE A 236 8.70 -1.00 0.53
CA ILE A 236 8.04 -0.98 -0.79
C ILE A 236 7.22 -2.23 -1.10
N PRO A 237 7.70 -3.47 -0.91
CA PRO A 237 6.87 -4.63 -1.21
C PRO A 237 6.16 -5.16 0.05
N GLY A 238 4.95 -5.66 -0.14
CA GLY A 238 4.26 -6.54 0.79
C GLY A 238 4.99 -7.87 0.94
N ARG A 239 4.96 -8.41 2.16
CA ARG A 239 5.68 -9.63 2.55
C ARG A 239 4.85 -10.44 3.56
N GLU A 240 5.48 -11.46 4.13
CA GLU A 240 4.89 -12.37 5.11
C GLU A 240 4.32 -11.65 6.36
N ASN A 241 4.79 -10.44 6.66
CA ASN A 241 4.30 -9.62 7.77
C ASN A 241 3.11 -8.71 7.43
N GLY A 242 2.57 -8.81 6.20
CA GLY A 242 1.74 -7.77 5.62
C GLY A 242 2.64 -6.72 4.98
N GLY A 243 2.68 -5.52 5.55
CA GLY A 243 3.44 -4.41 4.97
C GLY A 243 2.65 -3.77 3.83
N ASN A 244 3.32 -3.43 2.72
CA ASN A 244 2.68 -2.75 1.60
C ASN A 244 1.94 -3.72 0.69
N CYS A 245 0.69 -4.02 1.05
CA CYS A 245 -0.12 -4.97 0.30
C CYS A 245 -1.06 -4.28 -0.68
N ASP A 246 -1.42 -3.01 -0.44
CA ASP A 246 -2.27 -2.21 -1.33
C ASP A 246 -3.59 -2.91 -1.69
N ILE A 247 -4.24 -3.48 -0.65
CA ILE A 247 -5.50 -4.22 -0.81
C ILE A 247 -6.64 -3.29 -0.44
N LYS A 248 -7.34 -2.76 -1.44
CA LYS A 248 -8.45 -1.81 -1.23
C LYS A 248 -9.57 -2.34 -0.32
N ASN A 249 -9.78 -3.66 -0.30
CA ASN A 249 -10.80 -4.31 0.53
C ASN A 249 -10.42 -4.38 2.02
N LEU A 250 -9.16 -4.10 2.40
CA LEU A 250 -8.73 -3.98 3.79
C LEU A 250 -9.15 -2.60 4.36
N SER A 251 -10.46 -2.36 4.37
CA SER A 251 -11.06 -1.06 4.62
C SER A 251 -11.80 -0.99 5.97
N ARG A 252 -12.66 0.01 6.14
CA ARG A 252 -13.42 0.24 7.37
C ARG A 252 -14.24 -1.00 7.77
N GLY A 253 -14.01 -1.44 9.00
CA GLY A 253 -14.63 -2.60 9.62
C GLY A 253 -13.96 -3.94 9.27
N SER A 254 -12.91 -3.94 8.45
CA SER A 254 -12.13 -5.16 8.20
C SER A 254 -11.37 -5.59 9.44
N LYS A 255 -11.15 -6.90 9.58
CA LYS A 255 -10.34 -7.50 10.64
C LYS A 255 -9.21 -8.33 10.03
N ILE A 256 -7.98 -7.88 10.17
CA ILE A 256 -6.78 -8.56 9.64
C ILE A 256 -6.06 -9.33 10.76
N TYR A 257 -5.56 -10.51 10.43
CA TYR A 257 -4.84 -11.40 11.33
C TYR A 257 -3.37 -11.45 10.88
N LEU A 258 -2.54 -10.64 11.55
CA LEU A 258 -1.12 -10.48 11.24
C LEU A 258 -0.26 -11.48 12.04
N PRO A 259 0.70 -12.17 11.41
CA PRO A 259 1.66 -13.01 12.13
C PRO A 259 2.59 -12.17 13.02
N VAL A 260 2.89 -12.68 14.21
CA VAL A 260 3.82 -12.05 15.16
C VAL A 260 5.17 -12.72 15.10
N PHE A 261 6.22 -11.95 14.83
CA PHE A 261 7.61 -12.46 14.70
C PHE A 261 8.57 -11.98 15.78
N VAL A 262 8.18 -10.97 16.57
CA VAL A 262 8.98 -10.41 17.67
C VAL A 262 8.09 -10.14 18.89
N GLU A 263 8.73 -9.98 20.05
CA GLU A 263 8.01 -9.54 21.25
C GLU A 263 7.30 -8.20 21.00
N GLY A 264 6.04 -8.11 21.43
CA GLY A 264 5.20 -6.93 21.29
C GLY A 264 4.54 -6.77 19.94
N ALA A 265 4.81 -7.64 18.96
CA ALA A 265 4.41 -7.54 17.55
C ALA A 265 4.97 -6.33 16.79
N ASN A 266 5.08 -5.16 17.45
CA ASN A 266 5.59 -3.91 16.90
C ASN A 266 4.85 -3.54 15.61
N LEU A 267 3.54 -3.30 15.76
CA LEU A 267 2.61 -2.95 14.68
C LEU A 267 2.94 -1.55 14.14
N SER A 268 3.03 -1.43 12.82
CA SER A 268 3.15 -0.14 12.14
C SER A 268 2.17 -0.03 10.97
N THR A 269 1.78 1.18 10.65
CA THR A 269 0.89 1.50 9.53
C THR A 269 1.24 2.85 8.92
N GLY A 270 0.86 3.06 7.66
CA GLY A 270 1.14 4.24 6.86
C GLY A 270 0.35 4.17 5.56
N ASP A 271 0.65 5.09 4.64
CA ASP A 271 0.21 4.97 3.24
C ASP A 271 -1.31 4.99 3.09
N MET A 272 -1.95 6.04 3.61
CA MET A 272 -3.41 6.09 3.58
C MET A 272 -3.93 6.39 2.19
N HIS A 273 -4.87 5.56 1.75
CA HIS A 273 -5.54 5.69 0.47
C HIS A 273 -6.99 6.08 0.71
N PHE A 274 -7.43 7.22 0.16
CA PHE A 274 -8.86 7.55 0.17
C PHE A 274 -9.65 6.55 -0.69
N SER A 275 -9.07 6.12 -1.80
CA SER A 275 -9.60 5.10 -2.72
C SER A 275 -8.47 4.57 -3.61
N GLN A 276 -8.61 3.34 -4.11
CA GLN A 276 -7.64 2.71 -5.01
C GLN A 276 -8.35 1.77 -5.99
N GLY A 277 -7.79 1.66 -7.20
CA GLY A 277 -8.14 0.60 -8.15
C GLY A 277 -7.30 -0.66 -7.96
N ASP A 278 -7.82 -1.83 -8.32
CA ASP A 278 -7.03 -3.06 -8.17
C ASP A 278 -5.74 -3.06 -9.00
N GLY A 279 -4.67 -3.52 -8.36
CA GLY A 279 -3.33 -3.54 -8.94
C GLY A 279 -2.62 -2.18 -8.91
N GLU A 280 -3.28 -1.12 -8.43
CA GLU A 280 -2.64 0.18 -8.14
C GLU A 280 -1.77 0.66 -9.31
N VAL A 281 -2.33 0.56 -10.52
CA VAL A 281 -1.55 0.42 -11.76
C VAL A 281 -0.58 1.57 -12.04
N ALA A 282 -0.85 2.78 -11.52
CA ALA A 282 0.03 3.93 -11.68
C ALA A 282 1.28 3.93 -10.76
N PHE A 283 1.35 3.03 -9.77
CA PHE A 283 2.38 2.88 -8.73
C PHE A 283 2.57 4.07 -7.77
N CYS A 284 2.33 5.31 -8.20
CA CYS A 284 1.87 6.36 -7.29
C CYS A 284 0.35 6.42 -7.37
N GLY A 285 -0.23 5.23 -7.30
CA GLY A 285 -1.64 4.95 -7.41
C GLY A 285 -2.28 4.93 -6.04
N ALA A 286 -3.58 4.66 -6.02
CA ALA A 286 -4.50 5.20 -5.03
C ALA A 286 -4.63 6.73 -5.08
N ILE A 287 -5.57 7.24 -4.30
CA ILE A 287 -5.60 8.63 -3.87
C ILE A 287 -4.86 8.71 -2.54
N GLU A 288 -3.60 9.07 -2.63
CA GLU A 288 -2.65 9.20 -1.52
C GLU A 288 -3.05 10.36 -0.61
N MET A 289 -3.04 10.14 0.71
CA MET A 289 -3.40 11.19 1.68
C MET A 289 -2.69 11.00 3.02
N SER A 290 -2.63 12.07 3.82
CA SER A 290 -2.49 11.92 5.27
C SER A 290 -3.82 11.43 5.85
N GLY A 291 -3.78 10.64 6.92
CA GLY A 291 -5.00 10.08 7.48
C GLY A 291 -4.87 9.54 8.89
N PHE A 292 -5.91 8.85 9.33
CA PHE A 292 -5.91 8.14 10.60
C PHE A 292 -6.58 6.77 10.47
N LEU A 293 -6.18 5.86 11.35
CA LEU A 293 -6.90 4.63 11.67
C LEU A 293 -7.29 4.64 13.15
N GLU A 294 -8.51 4.25 13.43
CA GLU A 294 -8.94 3.83 14.77
C GLU A 294 -8.98 2.32 14.80
N LEU A 295 -8.18 1.74 15.69
CA LEU A 295 -7.89 0.32 15.72
C LEU A 295 -8.25 -0.29 17.07
N LYS A 296 -8.61 -1.58 17.03
CA LYS A 296 -8.68 -2.44 18.20
C LYS A 296 -7.91 -3.73 17.92
N CYS A 297 -7.04 -4.11 18.83
CA CYS A 297 -6.17 -5.27 18.66
C CYS A 297 -6.46 -6.37 19.68
N GLU A 298 -6.31 -7.62 19.27
CA GLU A 298 -6.38 -8.80 20.13
C GLU A 298 -5.21 -9.74 19.84
N ILE A 299 -4.61 -10.28 20.90
CA ILE A 299 -3.55 -11.29 20.78
C ILE A 299 -4.18 -12.68 20.83
N ILE A 300 -3.99 -13.46 19.76
CA ILE A 300 -4.37 -14.87 19.69
C ILE A 300 -3.10 -15.70 19.93
N ARG A 301 -3.00 -16.26 21.14
CA ARG A 301 -1.81 -16.99 21.58
C ARG A 301 -1.58 -18.24 20.73
N ASN A 302 -0.35 -18.42 20.24
CA ASN A 302 0.04 -19.49 19.31
C ASN A 302 -0.79 -19.53 18.01
N GLY A 303 -1.47 -18.44 17.65
CA GLY A 303 -2.41 -18.44 16.52
C GLY A 303 -1.78 -18.77 15.18
N MET A 304 -0.49 -18.50 14.96
CA MET A 304 0.17 -18.84 13.69
C MET A 304 0.17 -20.34 13.46
N GLN A 305 0.48 -21.13 14.51
CA GLN A 305 0.50 -22.59 14.40
C GLN A 305 -0.91 -23.16 14.15
N GLU A 306 -1.93 -22.56 14.74
CA GLU A 306 -3.29 -23.05 14.66
C GLU A 306 -3.98 -22.71 13.34
N TYR A 307 -3.72 -21.50 12.80
CA TYR A 307 -4.51 -20.95 11.68
C TYR A 307 -3.70 -20.66 10.41
N LEU A 308 -2.38 -20.49 10.48
CA LEU A 308 -1.55 -20.16 9.32
C LEU A 308 -0.62 -21.32 8.94
N THR A 309 -1.07 -22.17 8.02
CA THR A 309 -0.21 -23.22 7.45
C THR A 309 0.91 -22.59 6.62
N PRO A 310 2.19 -22.82 6.94
CA PRO A 310 3.30 -22.27 6.17
C PRO A 310 3.34 -22.80 4.73
N MET A 311 3.46 -21.91 3.77
CA MET A 311 3.57 -22.19 2.33
C MET A 311 4.96 -21.80 1.83
N GLY A 312 5.99 -22.49 2.32
CA GLY A 312 7.38 -22.25 1.93
C GLY A 312 8.38 -23.08 2.73
N PRO A 313 9.69 -22.82 2.56
CA PRO A 313 10.75 -23.65 3.13
C PRO A 313 10.91 -23.55 4.66
N THR A 314 10.29 -22.56 5.31
CA THR A 314 10.37 -22.37 6.77
C THR A 314 9.00 -22.04 7.36
N LEU A 315 8.86 -22.16 8.68
CA LEU A 315 7.63 -21.79 9.41
C LEU A 315 7.28 -20.30 9.32
N LEU A 316 8.18 -19.47 8.80
CA LEU A 316 7.98 -18.03 8.64
C LEU A 316 7.27 -17.68 7.33
N HIS A 317 7.13 -18.63 6.40
CA HIS A 317 6.46 -18.44 5.11
C HIS A 317 4.95 -18.51 5.25
N VAL A 318 4.40 -17.59 6.02
CA VAL A 318 2.97 -17.40 6.23
C VAL A 318 2.56 -16.05 5.65
N ASN A 319 1.27 -15.83 5.43
CA ASN A 319 0.75 -14.54 5.00
C ASN A 319 -0.46 -14.17 5.87
N PRO A 320 -0.74 -12.87 6.06
CA PRO A 320 -1.95 -12.43 6.71
C PRO A 320 -3.21 -12.96 6.03
N ILE A 321 -4.26 -13.13 6.81
CA ILE A 321 -5.63 -13.32 6.34
C ILE A 321 -6.50 -12.20 6.90
N PHE A 322 -7.61 -11.86 6.24
CA PHE A 322 -8.51 -10.83 6.76
C PHE A 322 -9.96 -11.09 6.39
N GLU A 323 -10.86 -10.58 7.23
CA GLU A 323 -12.29 -10.48 6.98
C GLU A 323 -12.57 -9.10 6.39
N ILE A 324 -13.32 -9.05 5.29
CA ILE A 324 -13.75 -7.78 4.68
C ILE A 324 -14.79 -7.13 5.59
N GLY A 325 -14.64 -5.83 5.82
CA GLY A 325 -15.56 -5.03 6.60
C GLY A 325 -16.96 -4.90 5.95
N PRO A 326 -18.00 -4.58 6.74
CA PRO A 326 -19.36 -4.46 6.25
C PRO A 326 -19.65 -3.14 5.50
N VAL A 327 -18.64 -2.29 5.30
CA VAL A 327 -18.80 -0.94 4.72
C VAL A 327 -17.99 -0.83 3.43
N GLU A 328 -18.68 -0.81 2.29
CA GLU A 328 -18.07 -0.60 0.97
C GLU A 328 -18.97 0.28 0.08
N PRO A 329 -18.39 1.03 -0.87
CA PRO A 329 -19.14 1.62 -1.96
C PRO A 329 -19.98 0.59 -2.70
N ARG A 330 -21.29 0.83 -2.77
CA ARG A 330 -22.19 -0.02 -3.54
C ARG A 330 -22.31 0.47 -4.97
N PHE A 331 -21.74 -0.28 -5.92
CA PHE A 331 -21.95 -0.08 -7.35
C PHE A 331 -22.75 -1.24 -7.95
N SER A 332 -23.79 -0.90 -8.72
CA SER A 332 -24.68 -1.88 -9.39
C SER A 332 -24.27 -2.20 -10.82
N ASP A 333 -23.66 -1.23 -11.50
CA ASP A 333 -23.43 -1.27 -12.94
C ASP A 333 -21.93 -1.18 -13.23
N TRP A 334 -21.45 -2.16 -14.00
CA TRP A 334 -20.04 -2.37 -14.28
C TRP A 334 -19.82 -2.56 -15.77
N LEU A 335 -18.81 -1.89 -16.31
CA LEU A 335 -18.31 -2.16 -17.65
C LEU A 335 -16.99 -2.94 -17.52
N VAL A 336 -16.93 -4.13 -18.12
CA VAL A 336 -15.81 -5.08 -17.94
C VAL A 336 -14.97 -5.16 -19.21
N PHE A 337 -13.66 -5.03 -19.04
CA PHE A 337 -12.66 -5.13 -20.10
C PHE A 337 -11.82 -6.38 -19.90
N GLU A 338 -11.60 -7.14 -20.96
CA GLU A 338 -10.81 -8.37 -20.94
C GLU A 338 -9.40 -8.13 -21.48
N GLY A 339 -8.46 -8.94 -21.02
CA GLY A 339 -7.13 -9.06 -21.57
C GLY A 339 -6.61 -10.49 -21.43
N ILE A 340 -5.71 -10.86 -22.33
CA ILE A 340 -5.13 -12.21 -22.44
C ILE A 340 -3.61 -12.13 -22.46
N SER A 341 -2.91 -13.26 -22.30
CA SER A 341 -1.45 -13.39 -22.32
C SER A 341 -0.82 -13.18 -23.72
N VAL A 342 -1.26 -12.17 -24.44
CA VAL A 342 -0.71 -11.72 -25.73
C VAL A 342 -0.44 -10.22 -25.64
N ASP A 343 0.82 -9.82 -25.79
CA ASP A 343 1.21 -8.42 -25.62
C ASP A 343 0.85 -7.53 -26.84
N GLU A 344 1.15 -6.24 -26.73
CA GLU A 344 0.93 -5.22 -27.76
C GLU A 344 1.57 -5.53 -29.11
N SER A 345 2.66 -6.32 -29.14
CA SER A 345 3.34 -6.72 -30.37
C SER A 345 2.71 -7.94 -31.05
N GLY A 346 1.75 -8.59 -30.37
CA GLY A 346 1.19 -9.87 -30.78
C GLY A 346 2.03 -11.08 -30.34
N HIS A 347 3.03 -10.88 -29.47
CA HIS A 347 3.82 -11.98 -28.94
C HIS A 347 3.02 -12.77 -27.89
N GLN A 348 3.08 -14.10 -28.01
CA GLN A 348 2.37 -15.03 -27.14
C GLN A 348 3.19 -15.32 -25.88
N HIS A 349 2.62 -15.03 -24.72
CA HIS A 349 3.13 -15.40 -23.40
C HIS A 349 2.43 -16.65 -22.87
N TYR A 350 3.02 -17.37 -21.92
CA TYR A 350 2.43 -18.58 -21.35
C TYR A 350 1.83 -18.31 -19.97
N LEU A 351 0.50 -18.31 -19.86
CA LEU A 351 -0.27 -18.11 -18.63
C LEU A 351 0.17 -16.87 -17.82
N ASP A 352 0.57 -15.80 -18.52
CA ASP A 352 1.02 -14.56 -17.91
C ASP A 352 -0.17 -13.64 -17.59
N VAL A 353 -0.53 -13.59 -16.30
CA VAL A 353 -1.60 -12.74 -15.78
C VAL A 353 -1.22 -11.26 -15.81
N SER A 354 0.06 -10.92 -15.67
CA SER A 354 0.51 -9.52 -15.69
C SER A 354 0.27 -8.91 -17.07
N VAL A 355 0.68 -9.62 -18.13
CA VAL A 355 0.39 -9.24 -19.51
C VAL A 355 -1.12 -9.18 -19.74
N SER A 356 -1.86 -10.18 -19.29
CA SER A 356 -3.32 -10.21 -19.41
C SER A 356 -3.98 -8.99 -18.78
N TYR A 357 -3.57 -8.61 -17.56
CA TYR A 357 -4.13 -7.45 -16.87
C TYR A 357 -3.73 -6.13 -17.54
N LYS A 358 -2.50 -6.02 -18.05
CA LYS A 358 -2.07 -4.88 -18.87
C LYS A 358 -2.96 -4.71 -20.08
N ARG A 359 -3.30 -5.79 -20.78
CA ARG A 359 -4.22 -5.76 -21.92
C ARG A 359 -5.61 -5.27 -21.51
N ALA A 360 -6.15 -5.75 -20.40
CA ALA A 360 -7.45 -5.28 -19.88
C ALA A 360 -7.44 -3.77 -19.57
N VAL A 361 -6.40 -3.28 -18.90
CA VAL A 361 -6.22 -1.85 -18.58
C VAL A 361 -6.09 -1.01 -19.85
N LEU A 362 -5.27 -1.42 -20.82
CA LEU A 362 -5.11 -0.70 -22.09
C LEU A 362 -6.41 -0.64 -22.90
N ASN A 363 -7.19 -1.72 -22.90
CA ASN A 363 -8.50 -1.76 -23.55
C ASN A 363 -9.48 -0.77 -22.89
N ALA A 364 -9.48 -0.67 -21.56
CA ALA A 364 -10.28 0.32 -20.83
C ALA A 364 -9.84 1.76 -21.12
N ILE A 365 -8.53 2.03 -21.15
CA ILE A 365 -7.97 3.33 -21.49
C ILE A 365 -8.40 3.75 -22.90
N ASP A 366 -8.25 2.86 -23.90
CA ASP A 366 -8.66 3.17 -25.27
C ASP A 366 -10.16 3.47 -25.37
N TYR A 367 -11.00 2.66 -24.72
CA TYR A 367 -12.44 2.85 -24.74
C TYR A 367 -12.87 4.17 -24.11
N LEU A 368 -12.44 4.46 -22.88
CA LEU A 368 -12.85 5.67 -22.16
C LEU A 368 -12.29 6.94 -22.81
N SER A 369 -11.14 6.88 -23.47
CA SER A 369 -10.60 8.03 -24.21
C SER A 369 -11.50 8.49 -25.38
N LYS A 370 -12.41 7.63 -25.87
CA LYS A 370 -13.39 7.99 -26.91
C LYS A 370 -14.47 8.96 -26.40
N PHE A 371 -14.58 9.15 -25.09
CA PHE A 371 -15.54 10.03 -24.44
C PHE A 371 -14.92 11.39 -24.06
N GLY A 372 -13.73 11.71 -24.58
CA GLY A 372 -13.11 13.03 -24.42
C GLY A 372 -12.05 13.12 -23.31
N TYR A 373 -11.84 12.04 -22.55
CA TYR A 373 -10.71 11.93 -21.62
C TYR A 373 -9.39 11.74 -22.35
N SER A 374 -8.32 12.38 -21.87
CA SER A 374 -6.97 11.99 -22.27
C SER A 374 -6.63 10.60 -21.73
N LYS A 375 -5.70 9.90 -22.39
CA LYS A 375 -5.29 8.57 -21.93
C LYS A 375 -4.63 8.63 -20.55
N GLU A 376 -3.91 9.71 -20.25
CA GLU A 376 -3.34 9.98 -18.94
C GLU A 376 -4.42 10.16 -17.85
N GLN A 377 -5.49 10.91 -18.15
CA GLN A 377 -6.63 11.05 -17.23
C GLN A 377 -7.25 9.70 -16.90
N VAL A 378 -7.48 8.87 -17.93
CA VAL A 378 -8.03 7.53 -17.70
C VAL A 378 -7.06 6.67 -16.91
N TYR A 379 -5.77 6.69 -17.23
CA TYR A 379 -4.80 5.87 -16.50
C TYR A 379 -4.71 6.23 -15.00
N LEU A 380 -4.65 7.53 -14.68
CA LEU A 380 -4.73 8.00 -13.30
C LEU A 380 -6.05 7.58 -12.65
N LEU A 381 -7.19 7.72 -13.35
CA LEU A 381 -8.50 7.30 -12.87
C LEU A 381 -8.55 5.81 -12.53
N LEU A 382 -8.03 4.94 -13.40
CA LEU A 382 -8.04 3.48 -13.19
C LEU A 382 -7.19 3.05 -12.00
N SER A 383 -6.22 3.88 -11.59
CA SER A 383 -5.40 3.60 -10.42
C SER A 383 -6.04 3.98 -9.09
N CYS A 384 -7.10 4.80 -9.11
CA CYS A 384 -7.67 5.40 -7.89
C CYS A 384 -9.18 5.21 -7.72
N CYS A 385 -9.94 5.08 -8.81
CA CYS A 385 -11.35 4.69 -8.72
C CYS A 385 -11.45 3.23 -8.26
N PRO A 386 -12.52 2.85 -7.56
CA PRO A 386 -12.71 1.50 -7.02
C PRO A 386 -13.09 0.48 -8.11
N CYS A 387 -12.25 0.37 -9.14
CA CYS A 387 -12.36 -0.65 -10.18
C CYS A 387 -11.95 -2.03 -9.63
N GLU A 388 -12.41 -3.09 -10.29
CA GLU A 388 -12.14 -4.48 -9.91
C GLU A 388 -11.28 -5.18 -10.95
N GLY A 389 -10.11 -5.65 -10.51
CA GLY A 389 -9.20 -6.46 -11.28
C GLY A 389 -9.34 -7.92 -10.87
N ARG A 390 -9.64 -8.81 -11.83
CA ARG A 390 -9.83 -10.23 -11.53
C ARG A 390 -8.94 -11.10 -12.38
N ILE A 391 -8.23 -12.03 -11.73
CA ILE A 391 -7.68 -13.21 -12.39
C ILE A 391 -8.86 -14.12 -12.72
N SER A 392 -9.37 -14.02 -13.94
CA SER A 392 -10.62 -14.68 -14.35
C SER A 392 -10.37 -16.13 -14.72
N GLY A 393 -9.27 -16.41 -15.42
CA GLY A 393 -8.80 -17.76 -15.74
C GLY A 393 -7.28 -17.80 -15.78
N ILE A 394 -6.66 -18.83 -15.20
CA ILE A 394 -5.19 -18.98 -15.13
C ILE A 394 -4.73 -20.39 -15.53
N VAL A 395 -5.60 -21.18 -16.14
CA VAL A 395 -5.35 -22.60 -16.42
C VAL A 395 -5.48 -22.98 -17.89
N ASP A 396 -6.19 -22.16 -18.68
CA ASP A 396 -6.51 -22.46 -20.08
C ASP A 396 -5.35 -22.08 -21.00
N SER A 397 -4.43 -23.03 -21.20
CA SER A 397 -3.27 -22.83 -22.06
C SER A 397 -3.64 -22.40 -23.49
N PRO A 398 -2.95 -21.40 -24.08
CA PRO A 398 -1.76 -20.72 -23.54
C PRO A 398 -2.08 -19.46 -22.71
N ASN A 399 -3.33 -19.01 -22.66
CA ASN A 399 -3.67 -17.67 -22.18
C ASN A 399 -4.27 -17.69 -20.78
N ALA A 400 -3.65 -16.94 -19.86
CA ALA A 400 -4.43 -16.42 -18.75
C ALA A 400 -5.43 -15.38 -19.27
N VAL A 401 -6.49 -15.17 -18.52
CA VAL A 401 -7.52 -14.16 -18.76
C VAL A 401 -7.64 -13.31 -17.50
N ALA A 402 -7.42 -12.01 -17.66
CA ALA A 402 -7.66 -11.03 -16.61
C ALA A 402 -8.75 -10.06 -17.06
N THR A 403 -9.55 -9.59 -16.11
CA THR A 403 -10.57 -8.56 -16.36
C THR A 403 -10.35 -7.34 -15.51
N LEU A 404 -10.76 -6.19 -16.03
CA LEU A 404 -10.87 -4.92 -15.32
C LEU A 404 -12.32 -4.42 -15.43
N ALA A 405 -13.04 -4.41 -14.33
CA ALA A 405 -14.41 -3.90 -14.25
C ALA A 405 -14.41 -2.48 -13.68
N ILE A 406 -15.07 -1.56 -14.36
CA ILE A 406 -15.15 -0.15 -13.97
C ILE A 406 -16.60 0.17 -13.60
N PRO A 407 -16.86 0.74 -12.41
CA PRO A 407 -18.20 1.10 -12.00
C PRO A 407 -18.67 2.31 -12.81
N THR A 408 -19.71 2.14 -13.63
CA THR A 408 -20.15 3.22 -14.54
C THR A 408 -20.81 4.39 -13.80
N ALA A 409 -21.26 4.16 -12.56
CA ALA A 409 -21.88 5.16 -11.72
C ALA A 409 -20.92 6.25 -11.21
N ILE A 410 -19.61 6.12 -11.43
CA ILE A 410 -18.62 7.15 -11.03
C ILE A 410 -18.59 8.34 -11.99
N PHE A 411 -19.12 8.16 -13.21
CA PHE A 411 -19.18 9.19 -14.24
C PHE A 411 -20.49 9.95 -14.14
N ASP A 412 -20.44 11.27 -14.30
CA ASP A 412 -21.63 12.09 -14.44
C ASP A 412 -22.40 11.66 -15.70
N GLN A 413 -23.66 11.23 -15.55
CA GLN A 413 -24.51 10.75 -16.67
C GLN A 413 -24.90 11.83 -17.70
N LYS A 414 -24.28 13.01 -17.65
CA LYS A 414 -24.58 14.16 -18.53
C LYS A 414 -23.61 14.31 -19.72
N GLN A 415 -22.63 13.42 -19.89
CA GLN A 415 -21.70 13.39 -21.02
C GLN A 415 -21.63 12.02 -21.69
#